data_AF-A0A8H5UY27-F1
#
_entry.id   AF-A0A8H5UY27-F1
#
_cell.length_a   1.000
_cell.length_b   1.000
_cell.length_c   1.000
_cell.angle_alpha   90.00
_cell.angle_beta   90.00
_cell.angle_gamma   90.00
#
_symmetry.space_group_name_H-M   'P 1'
#
loop_
_entity.id
_entity.type
_entity.pdbx_description
1 polymer ?
#
loop_
_entity_poly.entity_id
_entity_poly.type
_entity_poly.pdbx_seq_one_letter_code
_entity_poly.pdbx_strand_id
1 'polypeptide(L)'
;MNSRGDVIPDFSYAGYHNSAITLPSITAPNITVTFNNSVDVRPAIQAAIDSIASSGGGSVILPAGKWSMTAGLNLSSNVVVAGSAGGKTTLSLSEKPSVPVFTLGSDNTAKPKYGFRSNITNDYVPIGSSSVEVVNSSGFAVDQLVYVSRIATESWITANGMNNLVRDDASQTWIPENKRFMTPNQISGVDGNNITLKIPLTDNIDLDYLRPELIVYTPPETNSEMGIRDLSIEVPDTCSGASLNDKTCNSAAIHFPSWTADSWASGLTLKGFNKFFQIDQDASRITVQNTTMNRDKDISGSALPFDIMIQGSQVLVQDCEQVGISSARCFSVATGSLTPGPNAVLRHKTQSDSQTIYPHQRWAQGLLVEDTSVATYFVNRNIKGTGQGWSINGGVGWNINGYCEFESPPTGINWCIGCGENGSEPKGNATLLETGQRVEPRSLFQAQLQNRGVYRYDGEES
;
A
#
# COMPACT_ATOMS: atom_id res chain seq x y z
N MET A 1 -2.92 13.87 -20.95
CA MET A 1 -2.39 12.77 -21.79
C MET A 1 -1.06 13.23 -22.38
N ASN A 2 -0.03 12.40 -22.40
CA ASN A 2 1.24 12.71 -23.07
C ASN A 2 1.18 12.33 -24.57
N SER A 3 2.28 12.52 -25.31
CA SER A 3 2.35 12.22 -26.75
C SER A 3 2.29 10.73 -27.09
N ARG A 4 2.52 9.82 -26.14
CA ARG A 4 2.40 8.36 -26.30
C ARG A 4 1.04 7.81 -25.89
N GLY A 5 0.15 8.66 -25.36
CA GLY A 5 -1.18 8.28 -24.90
C GLY A 5 -1.29 7.98 -23.41
N ASP A 6 -0.21 8.09 -22.63
CA ASP A 6 -0.27 7.89 -21.18
C ASP A 6 -1.16 8.95 -20.52
N VAL A 7 -2.04 8.49 -19.64
CA VAL A 7 -2.88 9.33 -18.79
C VAL A 7 -2.59 9.06 -17.32
N ILE A 8 -3.10 9.94 -16.45
CA ILE A 8 -3.09 9.75 -15.00
C ILE A 8 -3.78 8.40 -14.70
N PRO A 9 -3.13 7.48 -13.94
CA PRO A 9 -3.75 6.22 -13.56
C PRO A 9 -5.05 6.41 -12.79
N ASP A 10 -5.99 5.48 -12.91
CA ASP A 10 -7.22 5.48 -12.11
C ASP A 10 -6.95 4.87 -10.72
N PHE A 11 -6.78 5.74 -9.72
CA PHE A 11 -6.47 5.35 -8.35
C PHE A 11 -7.69 4.96 -7.54
N SER A 12 -8.89 5.27 -8.01
CA SER A 12 -10.14 5.01 -7.29
C SER A 12 -10.35 3.52 -6.98
N TYR A 13 -9.67 2.61 -7.68
CA TYR A 13 -9.68 1.18 -7.41
C TYR A 13 -8.91 0.78 -6.14
N ALA A 14 -8.22 1.70 -5.48
CA ALA A 14 -7.59 1.45 -4.20
C ALA A 14 -8.62 1.40 -3.06
N GLY A 15 -8.37 0.54 -2.08
CA GLY A 15 -9.18 0.39 -0.86
C GLY A 15 -10.15 -0.79 -0.88
N TYR A 16 -10.76 -1.03 0.28
CA TYR A 16 -11.79 -2.03 0.54
C TYR A 16 -12.85 -2.07 -0.57
N HIS A 17 -13.03 -3.23 -1.20
CA HIS A 17 -13.86 -3.44 -2.40
C HIS A 17 -13.67 -2.38 -3.50
N ASN A 18 -12.43 -1.99 -3.79
CA ASN A 18 -12.11 -0.97 -4.80
C ASN A 18 -12.77 0.39 -4.51
N SER A 19 -12.91 0.72 -3.23
CA SER A 19 -13.69 1.87 -2.75
C SER A 19 -15.13 1.93 -3.26
N ALA A 20 -15.71 0.79 -3.66
CA ALA A 20 -17.11 0.75 -4.09
C ALA A 20 -18.10 0.86 -2.92
N ILE A 21 -17.70 0.42 -1.72
CA ILE A 21 -18.54 0.47 -0.50
C ILE A 21 -17.77 1.02 0.69
N THR A 22 -18.47 1.68 1.62
CA THR A 22 -17.87 2.20 2.86
C THR A 22 -17.48 1.05 3.78
N LEU A 23 -16.57 1.31 4.72
CA LEU A 23 -16.18 0.30 5.70
C LEU A 23 -17.41 -0.17 6.51
N PRO A 24 -17.54 -1.47 6.80
CA PRO A 24 -18.70 -1.99 7.52
C PRO A 24 -18.84 -1.39 8.91
N SER A 25 -20.07 -1.09 9.31
CA SER A 25 -20.40 -0.84 10.71
C SER A 25 -20.43 -2.16 11.49
N ILE A 26 -20.13 -2.10 12.78
CA ILE A 26 -20.25 -3.25 13.69
C ILE A 26 -21.72 -3.65 13.75
N THR A 27 -22.03 -4.87 13.32
CA THR A 27 -23.39 -5.44 13.38
C THR A 27 -23.33 -6.86 13.97
N ALA A 28 -24.49 -7.38 14.41
CA ALA A 28 -24.59 -8.74 14.92
C ALA A 28 -24.34 -9.76 13.78
N PRO A 29 -23.78 -10.95 14.07
CA PRO A 29 -23.43 -11.45 15.40
C PRO A 29 -22.17 -10.80 15.98
N ASN A 30 -22.12 -10.67 17.30
CA ASN A 30 -20.93 -10.21 18.00
C ASN A 30 -20.67 -10.97 19.31
N ILE A 31 -19.40 -11.01 19.73
CA ILE A 31 -18.95 -11.52 21.02
C ILE A 31 -18.32 -10.36 21.77
N THR A 32 -18.86 -9.99 22.93
CA THR A 32 -18.17 -9.07 23.85
C THR A 32 -17.23 -9.87 24.76
N VAL A 33 -15.94 -9.59 24.67
CA VAL A 33 -14.93 -10.29 25.47
C VAL A 33 -14.97 -9.79 26.91
N THR A 34 -14.79 -10.70 27.87
CA THR A 34 -14.64 -10.34 29.28
C THR A 34 -13.23 -10.68 29.74
N PHE A 35 -12.51 -9.70 30.29
CA PHE A 35 -11.13 -9.83 30.73
C PHE A 35 -11.02 -9.96 32.24
N ASN A 36 -11.49 -11.08 32.81
CA ASN A 36 -11.60 -11.36 34.26
C ASN A 36 -10.29 -11.17 35.08
N ASN A 37 -9.81 -9.93 35.24
CA ASN A 37 -8.53 -9.56 35.84
C ASN A 37 -7.32 -10.36 35.30
N SER A 38 -7.35 -10.73 34.02
CA SER A 38 -6.24 -11.48 33.40
C SER A 38 -4.97 -10.62 33.32
N VAL A 39 -3.82 -11.23 33.61
CA VAL A 39 -2.50 -10.61 33.41
C VAL A 39 -2.08 -10.55 31.94
N ASP A 40 -2.69 -11.40 31.10
CA ASP A 40 -2.55 -11.40 29.64
C ASP A 40 -3.93 -11.68 29.01
N VAL A 41 -4.46 -10.73 28.24
CA VAL A 41 -5.78 -10.86 27.60
C VAL A 41 -5.73 -11.53 26.22
N ARG A 42 -4.55 -11.76 25.63
CA ARG A 42 -4.40 -12.34 24.29
C ARG A 42 -5.20 -13.65 24.10
N PRO A 43 -5.15 -14.64 25.02
CA PRO A 43 -5.87 -15.89 24.83
C PRO A 43 -7.40 -15.72 24.78
N ALA A 44 -7.94 -14.79 25.57
CA ALA A 44 -9.38 -14.51 25.58
C ALA A 44 -9.84 -13.85 24.27
N ILE A 45 -9.03 -12.94 23.71
CA ILE A 45 -9.30 -12.31 22.42
C ILE A 45 -9.24 -13.34 21.30
N GLN A 46 -8.18 -14.17 21.25
CA GLN A 46 -8.05 -15.20 20.23
C GLN A 46 -9.19 -16.21 20.29
N ALA A 47 -9.58 -16.68 21.49
CA ALA A 47 -10.71 -17.60 21.63
C ALA A 47 -12.03 -16.99 21.12
N ALA A 48 -12.26 -15.69 21.32
CA ALA A 48 -13.44 -15.01 20.79
C ALA A 48 -13.39 -14.89 19.26
N ILE A 49 -12.21 -14.61 18.68
CA ILE A 49 -12.00 -14.59 17.23
C ILE A 49 -12.29 -15.97 16.64
N ASP A 50 -11.70 -17.02 17.19
CA ASP A 50 -11.86 -18.40 16.71
C ASP A 50 -13.33 -18.85 16.82
N SER A 51 -13.98 -18.52 17.94
CA SER A 51 -15.39 -18.84 18.18
C SER A 51 -16.31 -18.18 17.16
N ILE A 52 -16.14 -16.88 16.89
CA ILE A 52 -17.02 -16.17 15.95
C ILE A 52 -16.73 -16.55 14.49
N ALA A 53 -15.45 -16.81 14.16
CA ALA A 53 -15.05 -17.34 12.86
C ALA A 53 -15.72 -18.70 12.58
N SER A 54 -15.73 -19.61 13.57
CA SER A 54 -16.40 -20.91 13.45
C SER A 54 -17.91 -20.81 13.25
N SER A 55 -18.50 -19.66 13.60
CA SER A 55 -19.93 -19.35 13.43
C SER A 55 -20.24 -18.60 12.11
N GLY A 56 -19.25 -18.45 11.23
CA GLY A 56 -19.40 -17.79 9.92
C GLY A 56 -18.93 -16.33 9.88
N GLY A 57 -18.35 -15.81 10.96
CA GLY A 57 -17.87 -14.43 11.05
C GLY A 57 -18.75 -13.52 11.91
N GLY A 58 -18.30 -12.29 12.09
CA GLY A 58 -18.94 -11.30 12.95
C GLY A 58 -17.93 -10.42 13.68
N SER A 59 -18.38 -9.73 14.73
CA SER A 59 -17.53 -8.79 15.48
C SER A 59 -17.10 -9.29 16.86
N VAL A 60 -15.83 -9.14 17.20
CA VAL A 60 -15.29 -9.31 18.56
C VAL A 60 -15.13 -7.93 19.19
N ILE A 61 -15.89 -7.67 20.25
CA ILE A 61 -15.91 -6.37 20.94
C ILE A 61 -15.06 -6.44 22.20
N LEU A 62 -14.04 -5.59 22.26
CA LEU A 62 -13.16 -5.46 23.41
C LEU A 62 -13.71 -4.42 24.39
N PRO A 63 -13.80 -4.74 25.70
CA PRO A 63 -14.32 -3.83 26.70
C PRO A 63 -13.38 -2.64 26.93
N ALA A 64 -13.96 -1.50 27.29
CA ALA A 64 -13.22 -0.31 27.68
C ALA A 64 -12.26 -0.62 28.84
N GLY A 65 -11.08 -0.03 28.79
CA GLY A 65 -10.01 -0.27 29.78
C GLY A 65 -8.64 -0.35 29.12
N LYS A 66 -7.63 -0.48 29.97
CA LYS A 66 -6.24 -0.71 29.57
C LYS A 66 -5.85 -2.14 29.96
N TRP A 67 -5.54 -2.96 28.98
CA TRP A 67 -5.41 -4.40 29.14
C TRP A 67 -4.02 -4.87 28.73
N SER A 68 -3.33 -5.56 29.64
CA SER A 68 -2.03 -6.17 29.39
C SER A 68 -2.16 -7.37 28.46
N MET A 69 -1.27 -7.48 27.47
CA MET A 69 -1.39 -8.47 26.40
C MET A 69 -0.01 -8.86 25.83
N THR A 70 0.18 -10.13 25.47
CA THR A 70 1.27 -10.56 24.56
C THR A 70 0.88 -10.38 23.08
N ALA A 71 1.84 -10.14 22.19
CA ALA A 71 1.54 -10.00 20.76
C ALA A 71 1.14 -11.34 20.10
N GLY A 72 0.61 -11.30 18.87
CA GLY A 72 0.27 -12.49 18.08
C GLY A 72 -1.21 -12.90 18.16
N LEU A 73 -2.09 -12.01 17.69
CA LEU A 73 -3.48 -12.32 17.39
C LEU A 73 -3.66 -12.53 15.89
N ASN A 74 -4.35 -13.60 15.50
CA ASN A 74 -4.68 -13.88 14.10
C ASN A 74 -6.17 -13.69 13.88
N LEU A 75 -6.56 -12.84 12.93
CA LEU A 75 -7.95 -12.71 12.49
C LEU A 75 -8.23 -13.72 11.38
N SER A 76 -9.37 -14.39 11.47
CA SER A 76 -9.91 -15.21 10.38
C SER A 76 -10.82 -14.37 9.48
N SER A 77 -11.08 -14.86 8.26
CA SER A 77 -12.00 -14.22 7.33
C SER A 77 -13.36 -13.90 7.96
N ASN A 78 -13.97 -12.79 7.54
CA ASN A 78 -15.25 -12.28 8.02
C ASN A 78 -15.27 -11.85 9.51
N VAL A 79 -14.10 -11.68 10.15
CA VAL A 79 -14.01 -11.24 11.55
C VAL A 79 -13.54 -9.80 11.65
N VAL A 80 -14.27 -9.01 12.43
CA VAL A 80 -13.88 -7.66 12.82
C VAL A 80 -13.57 -7.62 14.31
N VAL A 81 -12.40 -7.12 14.70
CA VAL A 81 -12.07 -6.82 16.10
C VAL A 81 -12.28 -5.33 16.34
N ALA A 82 -13.08 -4.98 17.34
CA ALA A 82 -13.41 -3.59 17.64
C ALA A 82 -13.19 -3.26 19.11
N GLY A 83 -12.61 -2.10 19.39
CA GLY A 83 -12.63 -1.51 20.72
C GLY A 83 -14.01 -0.94 21.08
N SER A 84 -14.17 -0.60 22.35
CA SER A 84 -15.32 0.18 22.83
C SER A 84 -15.30 1.61 22.28
N ALA A 85 -16.49 2.11 21.92
CA ALA A 85 -16.70 3.43 21.32
C ALA A 85 -15.93 4.58 22.01
N GLY A 86 -15.41 5.50 21.19
CA GLY A 86 -14.64 6.66 21.65
C GLY A 86 -13.19 6.34 22.03
N GLY A 87 -12.60 5.28 21.48
CA GLY A 87 -11.19 4.94 21.68
C GLY A 87 -10.83 4.55 23.12
N LYS A 88 -11.79 4.03 23.89
CA LYS A 88 -11.62 3.74 25.33
C LYS A 88 -10.94 2.39 25.62
N THR A 89 -10.50 1.69 24.59
CA THR A 89 -9.81 0.39 24.70
C THR A 89 -8.35 0.56 24.36
N THR A 90 -7.47 0.20 25.29
CA THR A 90 -6.02 0.18 25.08
C THR A 90 -5.48 -1.23 25.33
N LEU A 91 -4.85 -1.82 24.33
CA LEU A 91 -4.04 -3.03 24.46
C LEU A 91 -2.59 -2.60 24.72
N SER A 92 -2.07 -2.95 25.89
CA SER A 92 -0.73 -2.56 26.35
C SER A 92 0.16 -3.80 26.32
N LEU A 93 1.18 -3.80 25.45
CA LEU A 93 2.04 -4.97 25.31
C LEU A 93 2.89 -5.18 26.58
N SER A 94 2.91 -6.40 27.10
CA SER A 94 3.72 -6.74 28.27
C SER A 94 5.23 -6.84 27.95
N GLU A 95 5.56 -6.98 26.67
CA GLU A 95 6.93 -7.10 26.15
C GLU A 95 7.05 -6.50 24.74
N LYS A 96 8.29 -6.30 24.28
CA LYS A 96 8.57 -5.85 22.91
C LYS A 96 8.19 -6.95 21.89
N PRO A 97 7.39 -6.62 20.85
CA PRO A 97 6.82 -7.64 19.97
C PRO A 97 7.84 -8.21 18.96
N SER A 98 8.11 -9.51 19.07
CA SER A 98 8.88 -10.27 18.06
C SER A 98 8.03 -10.79 16.88
N VAL A 99 6.70 -10.65 16.96
CA VAL A 99 5.71 -10.98 15.93
C VAL A 99 4.70 -9.84 15.79
N PRO A 100 3.92 -9.76 14.69
CA PRO A 100 2.87 -8.75 14.60
C PRO A 100 1.88 -8.80 15.78
N VAL A 101 1.34 -7.65 16.18
CA VAL A 101 0.30 -7.65 17.23
C VAL A 101 -0.98 -8.26 16.70
N PHE A 102 -1.40 -7.82 15.51
CA PHE A 102 -2.48 -8.41 14.75
C PHE A 102 -2.01 -8.79 13.35
N THR A 103 -2.31 -10.04 12.96
CA THR A 103 -2.20 -10.53 11.60
C THR A 103 -3.60 -10.77 11.05
N LEU A 104 -3.97 -10.08 9.97
CA LEU A 104 -5.27 -10.26 9.31
C LEU A 104 -5.17 -11.38 8.30
N GLY A 105 -5.48 -12.60 8.72
CA GLY A 105 -5.35 -13.82 7.95
C GLY A 105 -4.23 -14.71 8.49
N SER A 106 -3.59 -15.44 7.58
CA SER A 106 -2.48 -16.35 7.87
C SER A 106 -1.25 -15.95 7.04
N ASP A 107 -0.07 -16.16 7.60
CA ASP A 107 1.20 -16.03 6.87
C ASP A 107 1.29 -17.10 5.79
N ASN A 108 0.72 -16.81 4.62
CA ASN A 108 0.69 -17.74 3.49
C ASN A 108 1.81 -17.39 2.50
N THR A 109 2.89 -18.17 2.56
CA THR A 109 4.02 -18.07 1.62
C THR A 109 3.83 -18.91 0.36
N ALA A 110 2.68 -19.58 0.20
CA ALA A 110 2.41 -20.39 -0.97
C ALA A 110 2.29 -19.51 -2.22
N LYS A 111 2.83 -20.03 -3.32
CA LYS A 111 2.75 -19.40 -4.63
C LYS A 111 1.39 -19.69 -5.27
N PRO A 112 0.85 -18.77 -6.09
CA PRO A 112 -0.39 -19.05 -6.78
C PRO A 112 -0.19 -20.16 -7.80
N LYS A 113 -1.28 -20.85 -8.13
CA LYS A 113 -1.29 -21.78 -9.27
C LYS A 113 -1.41 -20.98 -10.56
N TYR A 114 -0.38 -21.03 -11.40
CA TYR A 114 -0.44 -20.41 -12.72
C TYR A 114 -1.22 -21.29 -13.72
N GLY A 115 -2.06 -20.65 -14.50
CA GLY A 115 -2.88 -21.26 -15.54
C GLY A 115 -2.42 -20.87 -16.95
N PHE A 116 -3.39 -20.70 -17.84
CA PHE A 116 -3.17 -20.28 -19.22
C PHE A 116 -2.40 -18.95 -19.29
N ARG A 117 -1.57 -18.82 -20.31
CA ARG A 117 -0.79 -17.61 -20.58
C ARG A 117 -0.79 -17.30 -22.06
N SER A 118 -0.73 -16.01 -22.40
CA SER A 118 -0.50 -15.56 -23.75
C SER A 118 0.31 -14.27 -23.75
N ASN A 119 1.22 -14.13 -24.71
CA ASN A 119 1.96 -12.90 -24.91
C ASN A 119 1.00 -11.79 -25.34
N ILE A 120 1.29 -10.56 -24.88
CA ILE A 120 0.63 -9.34 -25.34
C ILE A 120 1.33 -8.86 -26.63
N THR A 121 0.55 -8.47 -27.64
CA THR A 121 1.04 -8.18 -29.00
C THR A 121 1.05 -6.70 -29.37
N ASN A 122 0.48 -5.82 -28.53
CA ASN A 122 0.51 -4.38 -28.79
C ASN A 122 1.95 -3.87 -28.71
N ASP A 123 2.43 -3.18 -29.76
CA ASP A 123 3.75 -2.52 -29.75
C ASP A 123 3.92 -1.60 -28.53
N TYR A 124 2.85 -0.87 -28.20
CA TYR A 124 2.77 -0.04 -27.02
C TYR A 124 1.36 -0.05 -26.42
N VAL A 125 1.28 -0.12 -25.09
CA VAL A 125 0.04 0.05 -24.32
C VAL A 125 0.25 1.18 -23.30
N PRO A 126 -0.45 2.32 -23.42
CA PRO A 126 -0.28 3.44 -22.51
C PRO A 126 -0.82 3.16 -21.11
N ILE A 127 -0.25 3.85 -20.11
CA ILE A 127 -0.84 3.99 -18.77
C ILE A 127 -2.27 4.52 -18.91
N GLY A 128 -3.20 3.88 -18.20
CA GLY A 128 -4.63 4.15 -18.25
C GLY A 128 -5.40 3.32 -19.29
N SER A 129 -4.74 2.46 -20.06
CA SER A 129 -5.43 1.50 -20.93
C SER A 129 -6.05 0.37 -20.12
N SER A 130 -7.26 -0.03 -20.49
CA SER A 130 -7.93 -1.22 -19.93
C SER A 130 -7.95 -2.41 -20.87
N SER A 131 -7.34 -2.33 -22.05
CA SER A 131 -7.39 -3.39 -23.05
C SER A 131 -6.00 -3.76 -23.55
N VAL A 132 -5.79 -5.06 -23.76
CA VAL A 132 -4.57 -5.62 -24.35
C VAL A 132 -4.93 -6.66 -25.40
N GLU A 133 -4.20 -6.68 -26.50
CA GLU A 133 -4.28 -7.72 -27.52
C GLU A 133 -3.32 -8.86 -27.16
N VAL A 134 -3.80 -10.09 -27.28
CA VAL A 134 -3.02 -11.29 -26.99
C VAL A 134 -2.91 -12.21 -28.21
N VAL A 135 -1.86 -13.02 -28.27
CA VAL A 135 -1.68 -14.02 -29.34
C VAL A 135 -2.87 -15.00 -29.42
N ASN A 136 -3.34 -15.49 -28.27
CA ASN A 136 -4.43 -16.46 -28.18
C ASN A 136 -5.24 -16.22 -26.90
N SER A 137 -6.56 -16.10 -27.03
CA SER A 137 -7.48 -15.89 -25.91
C SER A 137 -8.25 -17.14 -25.45
N SER A 138 -8.05 -18.30 -26.07
CA SER A 138 -8.85 -19.53 -25.81
C SER A 138 -8.87 -20.03 -24.36
N GLY A 139 -7.87 -19.65 -23.54
CA GLY A 139 -7.83 -19.98 -22.12
C GLY A 139 -8.22 -18.83 -21.17
N PHE A 140 -8.67 -17.70 -21.70
CA PHE A 140 -9.15 -16.55 -20.93
C PHE A 140 -10.68 -16.51 -20.86
N ALA A 141 -11.20 -16.09 -19.72
CA ALA A 141 -12.63 -15.87 -19.48
C ALA A 141 -12.83 -14.66 -18.56
N VAL A 142 -14.00 -14.03 -18.66
CA VAL A 142 -14.44 -12.97 -17.73
C VAL A 142 -14.37 -13.48 -16.28
N ASP A 143 -14.05 -12.56 -15.36
CA ASP A 143 -13.85 -12.76 -13.93
C ASP A 143 -12.60 -13.55 -13.53
N GLN A 144 -11.82 -14.08 -14.47
CA GLN A 144 -10.54 -14.70 -14.13
C GLN A 144 -9.53 -13.68 -13.59
N LEU A 145 -8.81 -14.09 -12.55
CA LEU A 145 -7.66 -13.36 -12.05
C LEU A 145 -6.46 -13.59 -12.98
N VAL A 146 -5.80 -12.50 -13.32
CA VAL A 146 -4.64 -12.49 -14.20
C VAL A 146 -3.54 -11.60 -13.65
N TYR A 147 -2.30 -11.98 -13.88
CA TYR A 147 -1.20 -11.04 -13.79
C TYR A 147 -0.90 -10.47 -15.16
N VAL A 148 -0.78 -9.14 -15.25
CA VAL A 148 -0.06 -8.47 -16.32
C VAL A 148 1.42 -8.57 -15.97
N SER A 149 2.10 -9.52 -16.60
CA SER A 149 3.49 -9.83 -16.32
C SER A 149 4.41 -9.09 -17.28
N ARG A 150 5.51 -8.56 -16.75
CA ARG A 150 6.59 -7.96 -17.53
C ARG A 150 7.91 -8.61 -17.14
N ILE A 151 8.80 -8.77 -18.11
CA ILE A 151 10.19 -9.20 -17.89
C ILE A 151 11.10 -8.02 -18.20
N ALA A 152 11.95 -7.65 -17.24
CA ALA A 152 12.98 -6.64 -17.45
C ALA A 152 14.03 -7.16 -18.44
N THR A 153 14.10 -6.57 -19.63
CA THR A 153 15.13 -6.88 -20.61
C THR A 153 16.36 -5.99 -20.41
N GLU A 154 17.48 -6.37 -21.01
CA GLU A 154 18.68 -5.54 -21.04
C GLU A 154 18.43 -4.18 -21.71
N SER A 155 17.65 -4.14 -22.80
CA SER A 155 17.33 -2.90 -23.51
C SER A 155 16.54 -1.95 -22.61
N TRP A 156 15.60 -2.46 -21.80
CA TRP A 156 14.86 -1.65 -20.84
C TRP A 156 15.72 -1.10 -19.71
N ILE A 157 16.60 -1.92 -19.13
CA ILE A 157 17.51 -1.50 -18.06
C ILE A 157 18.44 -0.39 -18.60
N THR A 158 18.96 -0.57 -19.81
CA THR A 158 19.83 0.40 -20.49
C THR A 158 19.09 1.68 -20.86
N ALA A 159 17.87 1.59 -21.39
CA ALA A 159 17.05 2.74 -21.74
C ALA A 159 16.73 3.63 -20.52
N ASN A 160 16.60 3.02 -19.34
CA ASN A 160 16.44 3.76 -18.08
C ASN A 160 17.76 4.28 -17.48
N GLY A 161 18.91 4.01 -18.13
CA GLY A 161 20.24 4.41 -17.67
C GLY A 161 20.74 3.64 -16.45
N MET A 162 20.22 2.43 -16.20
CA MET A 162 20.42 1.68 -14.96
C MET A 162 21.35 0.46 -15.10
N ASN A 163 22.04 0.33 -16.23
CA ASN A 163 22.93 -0.79 -16.56
C ASN A 163 24.38 -0.64 -16.07
N ASN A 164 24.75 0.52 -15.52
CA ASN A 164 26.13 0.87 -15.18
C ASN A 164 26.28 1.50 -13.78
N LEU A 165 25.40 1.13 -12.83
CA LEU A 165 25.47 1.63 -11.47
C LEU A 165 26.72 1.11 -10.75
N VAL A 166 27.51 2.02 -10.17
CA VAL A 166 28.74 1.69 -9.41
C VAL A 166 28.76 2.45 -8.09
N ARG A 167 29.11 1.75 -7.02
CA ARG A 167 29.29 2.32 -5.68
C ARG A 167 30.51 1.65 -5.03
N ASP A 168 31.43 2.45 -4.52
CA ASP A 168 32.65 1.97 -3.85
C ASP A 168 33.41 0.94 -4.72
N ASP A 169 33.57 1.24 -6.02
CA ASP A 169 34.15 0.37 -7.07
C ASP A 169 33.42 -0.97 -7.32
N ALA A 170 32.30 -1.22 -6.65
CA ALA A 170 31.47 -2.39 -6.84
C ALA A 170 30.26 -2.09 -7.74
N SER A 171 30.02 -2.95 -8.73
CA SER A 171 28.80 -2.92 -9.54
C SER A 171 27.56 -3.08 -8.65
N GLN A 172 26.58 -2.23 -8.88
CA GLN A 172 25.26 -2.29 -8.25
C GLN A 172 24.23 -2.72 -9.28
N THR A 173 23.18 -3.40 -8.83
CA THR A 173 22.13 -3.89 -9.73
C THR A 173 20.82 -3.25 -9.36
N TRP A 174 20.26 -2.49 -10.31
CA TRP A 174 18.91 -1.96 -10.19
C TRP A 174 17.88 -3.07 -10.32
N ILE A 175 17.52 -3.52 -11.52
CA ILE A 175 16.66 -4.69 -11.69
C ILE A 175 17.48 -5.71 -12.46
N PRO A 176 17.62 -6.95 -11.97
CA PRO A 176 18.33 -7.98 -12.73
C PRO A 176 17.65 -8.22 -14.08
N GLU A 177 18.44 -8.43 -15.12
CA GLU A 177 17.91 -8.87 -16.41
C GLU A 177 17.10 -10.17 -16.20
N ASN A 178 16.02 -10.30 -16.95
CA ASN A 178 15.06 -11.41 -16.86
C ASN A 178 14.27 -11.47 -15.55
N LYS A 179 14.40 -10.47 -14.65
CA LYS A 179 13.51 -10.35 -13.50
C LYS A 179 12.09 -10.10 -13.99
N ARG A 180 11.20 -11.02 -13.61
CA ARG A 180 9.76 -10.90 -13.81
C ARG A 180 9.12 -10.11 -12.67
N PHE A 181 8.23 -9.20 -13.01
CA PHE A 181 7.32 -8.53 -12.08
C PHE A 181 5.87 -8.72 -12.53
N MET A 182 4.98 -8.82 -11.55
CA MET A 182 3.63 -9.36 -11.70
C MET A 182 2.64 -8.34 -11.15
N THR A 183 1.83 -7.74 -12.02
CA THR A 183 0.79 -6.77 -11.63
C THR A 183 -0.57 -7.47 -11.63
N PRO A 184 -1.22 -7.71 -10.48
CA PRO A 184 -2.49 -8.42 -10.43
C PRO A 184 -3.62 -7.58 -11.03
N ASN A 185 -4.55 -8.26 -11.72
CA ASN A 185 -5.74 -7.68 -12.33
C ASN A 185 -6.82 -8.77 -12.50
N GLN A 186 -7.97 -8.40 -13.05
CA GLN A 186 -9.08 -9.30 -13.35
C GLN A 186 -9.58 -9.01 -14.76
N ILE A 187 -9.98 -10.05 -15.50
CA ILE A 187 -10.59 -9.89 -16.82
C ILE A 187 -12.04 -9.43 -16.65
N SER A 188 -12.40 -8.31 -17.31
CA SER A 188 -13.78 -7.80 -17.39
C SER A 188 -14.44 -8.06 -18.74
N GLY A 189 -13.66 -8.38 -19.79
CA GLY A 189 -14.17 -8.66 -21.13
C GLY A 189 -13.21 -9.48 -21.98
N VAL A 190 -13.76 -10.30 -22.87
CA VAL A 190 -13.02 -11.05 -23.90
C VAL A 190 -13.76 -10.88 -25.22
N ASP A 191 -13.10 -10.25 -26.20
CA ASP A 191 -13.62 -10.07 -27.56
C ASP A 191 -12.54 -10.48 -28.58
N GLY A 192 -12.68 -11.67 -29.16
CA GLY A 192 -11.63 -12.29 -29.95
C GLY A 192 -10.33 -12.38 -29.15
N ASN A 193 -9.25 -11.78 -29.68
CA ASN A 193 -7.94 -11.71 -29.03
C ASN A 193 -7.74 -10.43 -28.19
N ASN A 194 -8.74 -9.57 -28.08
CA ASN A 194 -8.70 -8.40 -27.22
C ASN A 194 -9.24 -8.75 -25.82
N ILE A 195 -8.44 -8.51 -24.80
CA ILE A 195 -8.77 -8.77 -23.40
C ILE A 195 -8.94 -7.45 -22.69
N THR A 196 -10.11 -7.21 -22.12
CA THR A 196 -10.37 -6.06 -21.26
C THR A 196 -10.09 -6.43 -19.80
N LEU A 197 -9.26 -5.63 -19.16
CA LEU A 197 -8.92 -5.65 -17.76
C LEU A 197 -9.91 -4.79 -16.96
N LYS A 198 -10.19 -5.21 -15.74
CA LYS A 198 -11.07 -4.49 -14.81
C LYS A 198 -10.43 -3.18 -14.34
N ILE A 199 -9.13 -3.21 -14.05
CA ILE A 199 -8.39 -2.06 -13.57
C ILE A 199 -7.49 -1.55 -14.71
N PRO A 200 -7.57 -0.26 -15.10
CA PRO A 200 -6.65 0.32 -16.08
C PRO A 200 -5.18 0.15 -15.65
N LEU A 201 -4.28 -0.01 -16.61
CA LEU A 201 -2.85 -0.17 -16.34
C LEU A 201 -2.25 1.06 -15.66
N THR A 202 -1.42 0.82 -14.64
CA THR A 202 -0.68 1.88 -13.91
C THR A 202 0.79 2.00 -14.34
N ASP A 203 1.22 1.16 -15.28
CA ASP A 203 2.54 1.12 -15.89
C ASP A 203 2.35 0.80 -17.38
N ASN A 204 3.11 1.44 -18.26
CA ASN A 204 3.00 1.20 -19.69
C ASN A 204 3.55 -0.18 -20.07
N ILE A 205 3.26 -0.58 -21.31
CA ILE A 205 3.88 -1.74 -21.97
C ILE A 205 4.51 -1.23 -23.26
N ASP A 206 5.75 -1.64 -23.54
CA ASP A 206 6.49 -1.25 -24.72
C ASP A 206 7.31 -2.45 -25.20
N LEU A 207 7.00 -3.01 -26.36
CA LEU A 207 7.63 -4.25 -26.86
C LEU A 207 9.09 -4.06 -27.29
N ASP A 208 9.54 -2.82 -27.50
CA ASP A 208 10.97 -2.54 -27.72
C ASP A 208 11.80 -2.84 -26.46
N TYR A 209 11.16 -2.81 -25.30
CA TYR A 209 11.81 -2.90 -23.99
C TYR A 209 11.32 -4.07 -23.13
N LEU A 210 10.09 -4.54 -23.28
CA LEU A 210 9.48 -5.50 -22.37
C LEU A 210 9.07 -6.77 -23.11
N ARG A 211 9.00 -7.88 -22.37
CA ARG A 211 8.36 -9.11 -22.84
C ARG A 211 7.08 -9.35 -22.03
N PRO A 212 5.95 -8.76 -22.43
CA PRO A 212 4.71 -8.80 -21.66
C PRO A 212 3.89 -10.07 -21.91
N GLU A 213 3.31 -10.61 -20.85
CA GLU A 213 2.40 -11.76 -20.89
C GLU A 213 1.20 -11.50 -19.98
N LEU A 214 0.03 -11.96 -20.40
CA LEU A 214 -1.11 -12.13 -19.49
C LEU A 214 -1.09 -13.57 -18.96
N ILE A 215 -1.15 -13.74 -17.64
CA ILE A 215 -1.02 -15.06 -16.99
C ILE A 215 -2.19 -15.25 -16.02
N VAL A 216 -3.07 -16.22 -16.30
CA VAL A 216 -4.12 -16.62 -15.35
C VAL A 216 -3.48 -17.15 -14.08
N TYR A 217 -4.06 -16.82 -12.93
CA TYR A 217 -3.64 -17.41 -11.67
C TYR A 217 -4.81 -17.73 -10.75
N THR A 218 -4.60 -18.68 -9.85
CA THR A 218 -5.50 -18.98 -8.73
C THR A 218 -4.73 -18.78 -7.44
N PRO A 219 -5.18 -17.88 -6.54
CA PRO A 219 -4.64 -17.74 -5.19
C PRO A 219 -4.65 -19.08 -4.44
N PRO A 220 -3.69 -19.36 -3.54
CA PRO A 220 -3.69 -20.59 -2.75
C PRO A 220 -4.87 -20.64 -1.77
N GLU A 221 -5.01 -19.59 -0.95
CA GLU A 221 -6.09 -19.36 -0.01
C GLU A 221 -6.21 -17.84 0.16
N THR A 222 -7.43 -17.31 0.11
CA THR A 222 -7.67 -15.88 0.28
C THR A 222 -8.32 -15.65 1.63
N ASN A 223 -7.68 -14.82 2.45
CA ASN A 223 -8.29 -14.31 3.68
C ASN A 223 -8.98 -12.99 3.36
N SER A 224 -10.24 -12.81 3.72
CA SER A 224 -11.00 -11.61 3.34
C SER A 224 -12.04 -11.16 4.35
N GLU A 225 -12.53 -9.94 4.19
CA GLU A 225 -13.57 -9.35 5.05
C GLU A 225 -13.13 -9.20 6.51
N MET A 226 -11.86 -8.84 6.73
CA MET A 226 -11.30 -8.68 8.07
C MET A 226 -11.13 -7.20 8.42
N GLY A 227 -11.42 -6.86 9.68
CA GLY A 227 -11.36 -5.48 10.14
C GLY A 227 -10.77 -5.34 11.54
N ILE A 228 -10.03 -4.25 11.78
CA ILE A 228 -9.69 -3.82 13.13
C ILE A 228 -10.10 -2.36 13.31
N ARG A 229 -10.79 -2.05 14.41
CA ARG A 229 -11.27 -0.69 14.64
C ARG A 229 -11.30 -0.18 16.06
N ASP A 230 -11.26 1.15 16.18
CA ASP A 230 -11.64 1.93 17.36
C ASP A 230 -10.90 1.52 18.66
N LEU A 231 -9.61 1.21 18.57
CA LEU A 231 -8.79 0.79 19.71
C LEU A 231 -7.37 1.39 19.66
N SER A 232 -6.73 1.42 20.82
CA SER A 232 -5.32 1.80 20.95
C SER A 232 -4.43 0.57 21.18
N ILE A 233 -3.23 0.58 20.61
CA ILE A 233 -2.18 -0.41 20.87
C ILE A 233 -0.90 0.34 21.24
N GLU A 234 -0.27 -0.01 22.36
CA GLU A 234 0.98 0.60 22.80
C GLU A 234 2.04 -0.42 23.18
N VAL A 235 3.30 -0.07 22.89
CA VAL A 235 4.49 -0.74 23.43
C VAL A 235 5.07 0.15 24.54
N PRO A 236 4.82 -0.15 25.84
CA PRO A 236 5.25 0.72 26.95
C PRO A 236 6.78 0.90 27.01
N ASP A 237 7.53 -0.18 26.88
CA ASP A 237 8.99 -0.13 26.64
C ASP A 237 9.22 0.03 25.13
N THR A 238 8.94 1.24 24.63
CA THR A 238 8.89 1.57 23.20
C THR A 238 9.95 0.88 22.34
N CYS A 239 9.50 0.40 21.18
CA CYS A 239 10.37 -0.06 20.10
C CYS A 239 10.82 1.07 19.18
N SER A 240 10.18 2.26 19.23
CA SER A 240 10.71 3.44 18.56
C SER A 240 12.16 3.65 19.01
N GLY A 241 13.05 3.88 18.06
CA GLY A 241 14.46 4.12 18.37
C GLY A 241 15.33 2.88 18.48
N ALA A 242 14.74 1.69 18.63
CA ALA A 242 15.48 0.43 18.58
C ALA A 242 16.09 0.24 17.18
N SER A 243 17.29 -0.33 17.09
CA SER A 243 17.93 -0.59 15.80
C SER A 243 17.07 -1.50 14.93
N LEU A 244 17.07 -1.31 13.61
CA LEU A 244 16.38 -2.22 12.68
C LEU A 244 16.95 -3.65 12.66
N ASN A 245 18.11 -3.87 13.27
CA ASN A 245 18.69 -5.21 13.47
C ASN A 245 18.20 -5.90 14.76
N ASP A 246 17.41 -5.22 15.59
CA ASP A 246 16.80 -5.79 16.80
C ASP A 246 15.75 -6.84 16.41
N LYS A 247 15.81 -8.03 17.00
CA LYS A 247 14.88 -9.14 16.68
C LYS A 247 13.53 -9.00 17.39
N THR A 248 13.37 -8.08 18.33
CA THR A 248 12.19 -7.94 19.20
C THR A 248 11.40 -6.66 18.98
N CYS A 249 11.84 -5.78 18.05
CA CYS A 249 11.24 -4.47 17.84
C CYS A 249 10.90 -4.13 16.38
N ASN A 250 11.00 -5.10 15.46
CA ASN A 250 10.85 -4.85 14.02
C ASN A 250 9.68 -5.60 13.38
N SER A 251 8.71 -6.01 14.21
CA SER A 251 7.41 -6.53 13.77
C SER A 251 6.36 -5.42 13.75
N ALA A 252 5.39 -5.54 12.83
CA ALA A 252 4.36 -4.52 12.64
C ALA A 252 3.30 -4.55 13.75
N ALA A 253 2.65 -3.42 14.04
CA ALA A 253 1.44 -3.46 14.87
C ALA A 253 0.34 -4.26 14.15
N ILE A 254 0.06 -3.90 12.90
CA ILE A 254 -0.95 -4.54 12.05
C ILE A 254 -0.28 -5.08 10.78
N HIS A 255 -0.49 -6.35 10.49
CA HIS A 255 0.06 -7.03 9.31
C HIS A 255 -1.06 -7.60 8.46
N PHE A 256 -1.01 -7.30 7.15
CA PHE A 256 -1.84 -7.90 6.11
C PHE A 256 -0.93 -8.79 5.25
N PRO A 257 -0.89 -10.10 5.50
CA PRO A 257 -0.08 -11.03 4.72
C PRO A 257 -0.52 -11.13 3.26
N SER A 258 0.30 -11.79 2.45
CA SER A 258 -0.05 -12.16 1.07
C SER A 258 -1.40 -12.86 1.01
N TRP A 259 -2.16 -12.59 -0.06
CA TRP A 259 -3.52 -13.12 -0.28
C TRP A 259 -4.59 -12.61 0.68
N THR A 260 -4.28 -11.59 1.49
CA THR A 260 -5.30 -10.83 2.21
C THR A 260 -6.03 -9.92 1.22
N ALA A 261 -7.35 -10.04 1.15
CA ALA A 261 -8.20 -9.27 0.27
C ALA A 261 -9.28 -8.54 1.06
N ASP A 262 -9.79 -7.42 0.54
CA ASP A 262 -11.01 -6.77 1.06
C ASP A 262 -10.99 -6.66 2.60
N SER A 263 -9.95 -6.04 3.14
CA SER A 263 -9.70 -5.97 4.58
C SER A 263 -9.18 -4.60 4.99
N TRP A 264 -9.29 -4.25 6.27
CA TRP A 264 -9.09 -2.86 6.67
C TRP A 264 -8.70 -2.66 8.13
N ALA A 265 -8.13 -1.49 8.42
CA ALA A 265 -7.85 -1.00 9.76
C ALA A 265 -8.31 0.46 9.85
N SER A 266 -9.09 0.80 10.88
CA SER A 266 -9.68 2.15 11.00
C SER A 266 -9.78 2.66 12.43
N GLY A 267 -9.50 3.94 12.68
CA GLY A 267 -9.75 4.52 14.01
C GLY A 267 -8.77 4.00 15.06
N LEU A 268 -7.52 3.77 14.68
CA LEU A 268 -6.50 3.21 15.57
C LEU A 268 -5.59 4.30 16.15
N THR A 269 -5.16 4.11 17.39
CA THR A 269 -4.06 4.87 17.98
C THR A 269 -2.93 3.92 18.32
N LEU A 270 -1.84 4.00 17.58
CA LEU A 270 -0.71 3.06 17.71
C LEU A 270 0.50 3.80 18.26
N LYS A 271 1.17 3.27 19.29
CA LYS A 271 2.31 3.93 19.93
C LYS A 271 3.50 3.02 20.15
N GLY A 272 4.68 3.54 19.83
CA GLY A 272 5.95 2.95 20.25
C GLY A 272 6.44 1.82 19.34
N PHE A 273 6.05 1.81 18.07
CA PHE A 273 6.47 0.79 17.09
C PHE A 273 7.54 1.34 16.14
N ASN A 274 8.45 0.48 15.68
CA ASN A 274 9.25 0.80 14.49
C ASN A 274 8.45 0.59 13.19
N LYS A 275 7.47 -0.32 13.16
CA LYS A 275 6.59 -0.54 12.02
C LYS A 275 5.15 -0.55 12.49
N PHE A 276 4.29 0.29 11.91
CA PHE A 276 2.88 0.31 12.29
C PHE A 276 2.07 -0.62 11.41
N PHE A 277 2.25 -0.53 10.10
CA PHE A 277 1.55 -1.34 9.10
C PHE A 277 2.52 -2.01 8.14
N GLN A 278 2.31 -3.30 7.92
CA GLN A 278 2.95 -4.06 6.84
C GLN A 278 1.85 -4.67 5.96
N ILE A 279 1.88 -4.39 4.67
CA ILE A 279 0.94 -4.91 3.68
C ILE A 279 1.76 -5.64 2.63
N ASP A 280 1.71 -6.96 2.63
CA ASP A 280 2.60 -7.78 1.83
C ASP A 280 2.16 -7.87 0.36
N GLN A 281 3.08 -8.36 -0.48
CA GLN A 281 2.82 -8.64 -1.88
C GLN A 281 1.60 -9.55 -2.05
N ASP A 282 0.79 -9.32 -3.08
CA ASP A 282 -0.45 -10.05 -3.37
C ASP A 282 -1.59 -9.86 -2.35
N ALA A 283 -1.40 -9.05 -1.29
CA ALA A 283 -2.52 -8.43 -0.59
C ALA A 283 -3.19 -7.38 -1.51
N SER A 284 -4.52 -7.28 -1.47
CA SER A 284 -5.27 -6.37 -2.34
C SER A 284 -6.53 -5.80 -1.72
N ARG A 285 -6.94 -4.61 -2.17
CA ARG A 285 -8.17 -3.92 -1.70
C ARG A 285 -8.15 -3.71 -0.19
N ILE A 286 -7.05 -3.13 0.27
CA ILE A 286 -6.80 -2.86 1.69
C ILE A 286 -7.03 -1.39 1.98
N THR A 287 -7.78 -1.07 3.04
CA THR A 287 -7.94 0.31 3.53
C THR A 287 -7.31 0.46 4.92
N VAL A 288 -6.38 1.41 5.04
CA VAL A 288 -5.91 1.91 6.34
C VAL A 288 -6.40 3.35 6.47
N GLN A 289 -7.24 3.64 7.47
CA GLN A 289 -7.78 5.00 7.61
C GLN A 289 -7.90 5.50 9.04
N ASN A 290 -8.03 6.81 9.22
CA ASN A 290 -8.31 7.45 10.51
C ASN A 290 -7.38 6.92 11.62
N THR A 291 -6.08 6.83 11.35
CA THR A 291 -5.13 6.20 12.27
C THR A 291 -4.03 7.17 12.68
N THR A 292 -3.80 7.28 13.99
CA THR A 292 -2.72 8.07 14.59
C THR A 292 -1.56 7.14 14.97
N MET A 293 -0.37 7.40 14.42
CA MET A 293 0.86 6.64 14.66
C MET A 293 1.85 7.49 15.47
N ASN A 294 2.05 7.13 16.73
CA ASN A 294 2.91 7.85 17.66
C ASN A 294 4.32 7.24 17.71
N ARG A 295 5.28 7.94 17.11
CA ARG A 295 6.72 7.63 17.15
C ARG A 295 7.39 8.52 18.19
N ASP A 296 7.66 7.95 19.35
CA ASP A 296 8.14 8.66 20.54
C ASP A 296 9.67 8.72 20.67
N LYS A 297 10.43 8.09 19.75
CA LYS A 297 11.89 8.16 19.65
C LYS A 297 12.38 8.10 18.19
N ASP A 298 13.51 8.75 17.91
CA ASP A 298 14.21 8.65 16.63
C ASP A 298 14.98 7.33 16.52
N ILE A 299 15.03 6.76 15.32
CA ILE A 299 15.72 5.49 15.03
C ILE A 299 17.21 5.58 15.36
N SER A 300 17.75 4.55 16.03
CA SER A 300 19.20 4.39 16.14
C SER A 300 19.79 3.84 14.83
N GLY A 301 20.67 4.62 14.20
CA GLY A 301 21.34 4.27 12.95
C GLY A 301 20.85 5.04 11.72
N SER A 302 21.32 4.59 10.55
CA SER A 302 21.07 5.25 9.25
C SER A 302 19.93 4.65 8.45
N ALA A 303 19.60 3.37 8.69
CA ALA A 303 18.47 2.71 8.06
C ALA A 303 17.17 3.17 8.74
N LEU A 304 16.23 3.66 7.94
CA LEU A 304 14.98 4.24 8.46
C LEU A 304 13.87 3.19 8.53
N PRO A 305 13.04 3.22 9.58
CA PRO A 305 11.83 2.41 9.66
C PRO A 305 10.77 2.89 8.65
N PHE A 306 9.78 2.03 8.44
CA PHE A 306 8.59 2.33 7.64
C PHE A 306 7.38 2.34 8.58
N ASP A 307 6.66 3.46 8.66
CA ASP A 307 5.40 3.46 9.41
C ASP A 307 4.36 2.62 8.69
N ILE A 308 4.17 2.87 7.40
CA ILE A 308 3.32 2.08 6.51
C ILE A 308 4.15 1.57 5.33
N MET A 309 4.36 0.26 5.26
CA MET A 309 4.97 -0.43 4.11
C MET A 309 3.89 -1.05 3.22
N ILE A 310 3.84 -0.62 1.95
CA ILE A 310 2.94 -1.13 0.92
C ILE A 310 3.73 -1.99 -0.06
N GLN A 311 3.45 -3.29 -0.09
CA GLN A 311 3.96 -4.21 -1.12
C GLN A 311 2.82 -4.85 -1.94
N GLY A 312 1.58 -4.74 -1.45
CA GLY A 312 0.36 -5.12 -2.15
C GLY A 312 -0.11 -4.09 -3.20
N SER A 313 -1.30 -4.32 -3.76
CA SER A 313 -1.96 -3.43 -4.73
C SER A 313 -3.34 -3.00 -4.25
N GLN A 314 -3.96 -2.00 -4.89
CA GLN A 314 -5.28 -1.51 -4.52
C GLN A 314 -5.32 -1.11 -3.03
N VAL A 315 -4.25 -0.50 -2.52
CA VAL A 315 -4.13 -0.07 -1.12
C VAL A 315 -4.48 1.40 -0.99
N LEU A 316 -5.44 1.72 -0.12
CA LEU A 316 -5.83 3.07 0.24
C LEU A 316 -5.36 3.38 1.67
N VAL A 317 -4.50 4.39 1.80
CA VAL A 317 -4.16 5.03 3.07
C VAL A 317 -4.85 6.40 3.09
N GLN A 318 -5.74 6.67 4.03
CA GLN A 318 -6.43 7.96 4.09
C GLN A 318 -6.59 8.49 5.51
N ASP A 319 -6.44 9.80 5.70
CA ASP A 319 -6.69 10.44 7.00
C ASP A 319 -5.86 9.84 8.15
N CYS A 320 -4.64 9.38 7.82
CA CYS A 320 -3.69 8.88 8.80
C CYS A 320 -2.71 9.99 9.18
N GLU A 321 -2.29 10.04 10.43
CA GLU A 321 -1.31 11.01 10.89
C GLU A 321 -0.20 10.38 11.71
N GLN A 322 0.97 11.00 11.63
CA GLN A 322 2.12 10.68 12.45
C GLN A 322 2.32 11.79 13.49
N VAL A 323 2.44 11.40 14.76
CA VAL A 323 2.64 12.31 15.91
C VAL A 323 3.80 11.84 16.78
N GLY A 324 4.25 12.66 17.73
CA GLY A 324 5.31 12.27 18.68
C GLY A 324 6.44 13.28 18.67
N ILE A 325 7.68 12.82 18.52
CA ILE A 325 8.82 13.76 18.44
C ILE A 325 9.03 14.23 16.99
N SER A 326 9.12 15.54 16.79
CA SER A 326 9.24 16.14 15.45
C SER A 326 10.55 15.82 14.73
N SER A 327 11.57 15.34 15.44
CA SER A 327 12.86 14.92 14.86
C SER A 327 12.93 13.44 14.49
N ALA A 328 11.88 12.64 14.77
CA ALA A 328 11.92 11.21 14.49
C ALA A 328 11.89 10.93 12.98
N ARG A 329 12.97 10.32 12.48
CA ARG A 329 13.15 9.95 11.08
C ARG A 329 12.43 8.65 10.77
N CYS A 330 11.64 8.64 9.70
CA CYS A 330 11.08 7.43 9.10
C CYS A 330 10.69 7.69 7.64
N PHE A 331 10.41 6.61 6.92
CA PHE A 331 9.50 6.68 5.79
C PHE A 331 8.08 6.54 6.35
N SER A 332 7.27 7.61 6.32
CA SER A 332 5.92 7.56 6.89
C SER A 332 5.01 6.67 6.04
N VAL A 333 5.15 6.74 4.71
CA VAL A 333 4.59 5.76 3.78
C VAL A 333 5.63 5.44 2.70
N ALA A 334 5.82 4.16 2.42
CA ALA A 334 6.63 3.71 1.29
C ALA A 334 5.99 2.53 0.57
N THR A 335 6.18 2.48 -0.74
CA THR A 335 6.02 1.23 -1.49
C THR A 335 7.32 0.43 -1.48
N GLY A 336 7.23 -0.89 -1.57
CA GLY A 336 8.38 -1.78 -1.73
C GLY A 336 8.86 -1.92 -3.18
N SER A 337 9.87 -2.77 -3.38
CA SER A 337 10.40 -3.14 -4.69
C SER A 337 9.33 -3.78 -5.57
N LEU A 338 9.17 -3.28 -6.80
CA LEU A 338 8.25 -3.83 -7.82
C LEU A 338 6.78 -3.85 -7.37
N THR A 339 6.40 -2.98 -6.44
CA THR A 339 5.03 -2.92 -5.89
C THR A 339 4.02 -2.50 -6.96
N PRO A 340 2.99 -3.32 -7.24
CA PRO A 340 1.97 -2.97 -8.21
C PRO A 340 0.94 -1.98 -7.67
N GLY A 341 0.52 -1.04 -8.51
CA GLY A 341 -0.59 -0.14 -8.25
C GLY A 341 -1.93 -0.64 -8.83
N PRO A 342 -3.01 0.14 -8.72
CA PRO A 342 -3.04 1.48 -8.13
C PRO A 342 -3.00 1.44 -6.60
N ASN A 343 -2.25 2.35 -5.99
CA ASN A 343 -2.26 2.62 -4.55
C ASN A 343 -2.46 4.12 -4.32
N ALA A 344 -3.04 4.51 -3.19
CA ALA A 344 -3.34 5.91 -2.89
C ALA A 344 -3.04 6.26 -1.43
N VAL A 345 -2.46 7.44 -1.21
CA VAL A 345 -2.20 8.07 0.09
C VAL A 345 -2.86 9.44 0.08
N LEU A 346 -3.96 9.59 0.81
CA LEU A 346 -4.78 10.79 0.83
C LEU A 346 -4.72 11.45 2.21
N ARG A 347 -4.49 12.76 2.24
CA ARG A 347 -4.58 13.57 3.48
C ARG A 347 -3.72 13.03 4.63
N HIS A 348 -2.59 12.39 4.32
CA HIS A 348 -1.65 11.92 5.31
C HIS A 348 -0.88 13.11 5.92
N LYS A 349 -0.68 13.13 7.23
CA LYS A 349 -0.01 14.24 7.93
C LYS A 349 1.10 13.74 8.84
N THR A 350 2.06 14.62 9.12
CA THR A 350 3.11 14.37 10.11
C THR A 350 3.39 15.63 10.92
N GLN A 351 3.78 15.47 12.19
CA GLN A 351 4.36 16.53 13.02
C GLN A 351 5.87 16.73 12.80
N SER A 352 6.49 15.92 11.92
CA SER A 352 7.93 15.89 11.70
C SER A 352 8.33 16.43 10.33
N ASP A 353 9.32 17.32 10.31
CA ASP A 353 9.95 17.79 9.07
C ASP A 353 10.94 16.78 8.47
N SER A 354 11.20 15.67 9.16
CA SER A 354 12.20 14.65 8.77
C SER A 354 11.58 13.40 8.14
N GLN A 355 10.24 13.34 8.05
CA GLN A 355 9.53 12.18 7.55
C GLN A 355 9.11 12.38 6.10
N THR A 356 9.08 11.26 5.38
CA THR A 356 8.90 11.30 3.93
C THR A 356 7.93 10.24 3.44
N ILE A 357 7.16 10.58 2.41
CA ILE A 357 6.49 9.61 1.54
C ILE A 357 7.45 9.34 0.38
N TYR A 358 7.98 8.12 0.29
CA TYR A 358 9.06 7.82 -0.62
C TYR A 358 9.05 6.35 -1.03
N PRO A 359 8.60 6.01 -2.25
CA PRO A 359 8.79 4.69 -2.84
C PRO A 359 10.20 4.16 -2.61
N HIS A 360 10.29 2.98 -2.03
CA HIS A 360 11.54 2.41 -1.56
C HIS A 360 12.06 1.37 -2.55
N GLN A 361 13.38 1.39 -2.75
CA GLN A 361 14.06 0.63 -3.78
C GLN A 361 13.64 1.02 -5.19
N ARG A 362 12.95 0.13 -5.92
CA ARG A 362 12.96 0.07 -7.37
C ARG A 362 11.58 -0.20 -7.95
N TRP A 363 11.20 0.61 -8.92
CA TRP A 363 10.08 0.44 -9.86
C TRP A 363 8.76 -0.01 -9.25
N ALA A 364 8.26 0.70 -8.24
CA ALA A 364 6.85 0.66 -7.91
C ALA A 364 6.01 1.21 -9.09
N GLN A 365 4.72 0.90 -9.12
CA GLN A 365 3.79 1.32 -10.17
C GLN A 365 2.60 2.02 -9.53
N GLY A 366 2.16 3.14 -10.10
CA GLY A 366 0.87 3.75 -9.75
C GLY A 366 0.67 4.05 -8.27
N LEU A 367 1.28 5.10 -7.76
CA LEU A 367 1.00 5.65 -6.43
C LEU A 367 0.48 7.09 -6.53
N LEU A 368 -0.71 7.34 -6.01
CA LEU A 368 -1.23 8.67 -5.77
C LEU A 368 -0.83 9.14 -4.37
N VAL A 369 -0.29 10.35 -4.27
CA VAL A 369 -0.11 11.09 -3.03
C VAL A 369 -0.84 12.42 -3.16
N GLU A 370 -1.80 12.65 -2.28
CA GLU A 370 -2.74 13.76 -2.41
C GLU A 370 -2.95 14.52 -1.08
N ASP A 371 -3.06 15.85 -1.18
CA ASP A 371 -3.47 16.75 -0.08
C ASP A 371 -2.69 16.53 1.23
N THR A 372 -1.36 16.39 1.10
CA THR A 372 -0.45 16.13 2.20
C THR A 372 0.61 17.22 2.35
N SER A 373 1.01 17.48 3.59
CA SER A 373 2.16 18.33 3.93
C SER A 373 3.46 17.55 4.10
N VAL A 374 3.42 16.22 3.99
CA VAL A 374 4.59 15.36 4.18
C VAL A 374 5.49 15.48 2.95
N ALA A 375 6.81 15.63 3.17
CA ALA A 375 7.76 15.69 2.07
C ALA A 375 7.68 14.43 1.19
N THR A 376 7.49 14.60 -0.11
CA THR A 376 7.19 13.50 -1.03
C THR A 376 8.22 13.41 -2.16
N TYR A 377 8.74 12.20 -2.40
CA TYR A 377 9.84 11.97 -3.35
C TYR A 377 9.52 10.84 -4.32
N PHE A 378 9.31 11.16 -5.60
CA PHE A 378 9.24 10.18 -6.70
C PHE A 378 10.45 10.36 -7.60
N VAL A 379 11.60 9.80 -7.20
CA VAL A 379 12.90 10.11 -7.81
C VAL A 379 13.72 8.87 -8.16
N ASN A 380 14.80 9.08 -8.91
CA ASN A 380 15.90 8.15 -9.01
C ASN A 380 16.71 8.13 -7.70
N ARG A 381 16.65 7.02 -6.98
CA ARG A 381 17.42 6.78 -5.75
C ARG A 381 18.90 6.51 -6.01
N ASN A 382 19.32 6.53 -7.27
CA ASN A 382 20.67 6.30 -7.75
C ASN A 382 21.26 5.02 -7.14
N ILE A 383 22.49 5.11 -6.65
CA ILE A 383 23.27 4.02 -6.05
C ILE A 383 22.99 3.80 -4.56
N LYS A 384 21.90 4.36 -4.00
CA LYS A 384 21.50 4.06 -2.61
C LYS A 384 21.33 2.54 -2.44
N GLY A 385 21.64 2.04 -1.24
CA GLY A 385 21.56 0.60 -0.96
C GLY A 385 22.41 -0.23 -1.93
N THR A 386 21.81 -1.27 -2.51
CA THR A 386 22.46 -2.17 -3.48
C THR A 386 22.23 -1.78 -4.96
N GLY A 387 21.93 -0.50 -5.21
CA GLY A 387 21.43 -0.01 -6.50
C GLY A 387 19.91 0.07 -6.51
N GLN A 388 19.37 1.12 -5.90
CA GLN A 388 17.92 1.32 -5.82
C GLN A 388 17.33 1.94 -7.09
N GLY A 389 18.06 2.81 -7.80
CA GLY A 389 17.68 3.35 -9.10
C GLY A 389 16.32 4.06 -9.11
N TRP A 390 15.63 4.03 -10.26
CA TRP A 390 14.28 4.57 -10.39
C TRP A 390 13.30 3.88 -9.45
N SER A 391 12.66 4.67 -8.58
CA SER A 391 11.81 4.15 -7.52
C SER A 391 10.36 3.89 -7.94
N ILE A 392 9.84 4.61 -8.93
CA ILE A 392 8.44 4.52 -9.35
C ILE A 392 8.22 4.97 -10.80
N ASN A 393 7.25 4.33 -11.47
CA ASN A 393 6.59 4.81 -12.69
C ASN A 393 5.08 5.00 -12.44
N GLY A 394 4.44 5.92 -13.17
CA GLY A 394 3.01 6.19 -13.04
C GLY A 394 2.60 6.84 -11.70
N GLY A 395 3.55 7.41 -10.97
CA GLY A 395 3.30 8.12 -9.72
C GLY A 395 2.68 9.49 -9.95
N VAL A 396 1.73 9.88 -9.10
CA VAL A 396 1.03 11.18 -9.15
C VAL A 396 1.08 11.87 -7.79
N GLY A 397 1.58 13.09 -7.78
CA GLY A 397 1.39 14.06 -6.70
C GLY A 397 0.25 15.01 -7.08
N TRP A 398 -0.74 15.18 -6.21
CA TRP A 398 -1.90 16.05 -6.44
C TRP A 398 -2.14 16.97 -5.26
N ASN A 399 -2.13 18.30 -5.47
CA ASN A 399 -2.39 19.28 -4.40
C ASN A 399 -1.51 19.08 -3.14
N ILE A 400 -0.25 18.69 -3.31
CA ILE A 400 0.72 18.53 -2.20
C ILE A 400 1.18 19.91 -1.75
N ASN A 401 1.02 20.22 -0.46
CA ASN A 401 1.44 21.49 0.13
C ASN A 401 2.72 21.39 0.97
N GLY A 402 3.39 20.23 0.96
CA GLY A 402 4.74 20.03 1.48
C GLY A 402 5.82 20.06 0.39
N TYR A 403 7.08 19.81 0.78
CA TYR A 403 8.19 19.65 -0.17
C TYR A 403 7.92 18.50 -1.14
N CYS A 404 8.17 18.71 -2.43
CA CYS A 404 7.99 17.68 -3.45
C CYS A 404 9.17 17.66 -4.45
N GLU A 405 9.68 16.47 -4.72
CA GLU A 405 10.71 16.22 -5.73
C GLU A 405 10.29 15.01 -6.58
N PHE A 406 9.98 15.29 -7.84
CA PHE A 406 9.36 14.34 -8.76
C PHE A 406 10.15 14.31 -10.07
N GLU A 407 10.60 13.12 -10.44
CA GLU A 407 11.33 12.85 -11.66
C GLU A 407 10.61 11.76 -12.46
N SER A 408 10.71 11.81 -13.79
CA SER A 408 10.21 10.74 -14.66
C SER A 408 11.36 9.83 -15.10
N PRO A 409 11.21 8.49 -15.01
CA PRO A 409 12.17 7.58 -15.63
C PRO A 409 12.13 7.74 -17.16
N PRO A 410 13.24 7.50 -17.89
CA PRO A 410 13.28 7.71 -19.34
C PRO A 410 12.24 6.94 -20.14
N THR A 411 11.83 5.76 -19.66
CA THR A 411 10.83 4.89 -20.33
C THR A 411 9.43 5.01 -19.74
N GLY A 412 9.20 5.99 -18.86
CA GLY A 412 7.95 6.18 -18.16
C GLY A 412 7.66 7.64 -17.85
N ILE A 413 6.72 7.88 -16.95
CA ILE A 413 6.20 9.20 -16.63
C ILE A 413 5.65 9.22 -15.20
N ASN A 414 5.98 10.30 -14.48
CA ASN A 414 5.37 10.68 -13.22
C ASN A 414 4.77 12.09 -13.36
N TRP A 415 3.80 12.43 -12.50
CA TRP A 415 3.10 13.70 -12.50
C TRP A 415 3.16 14.38 -11.14
N CYS A 416 3.27 15.70 -11.14
CA CYS A 416 3.15 16.55 -9.96
C CYS A 416 2.29 17.76 -10.34
N ILE A 417 1.05 17.79 -9.86
CA ILE A 417 0.02 18.71 -10.34
C ILE A 417 -0.58 19.46 -9.15
N GLY A 418 -0.59 20.79 -9.24
CA GLY A 418 -1.15 21.64 -8.18
C GLY A 418 -0.30 21.67 -6.89
N CYS A 419 0.99 21.36 -6.98
CA CYS A 419 1.86 21.17 -5.82
C CYS A 419 2.77 22.38 -5.57
N GLY A 420 3.21 22.55 -4.31
CA GLY A 420 4.29 23.46 -3.94
C GLY A 420 3.88 24.83 -3.42
N GLU A 421 2.70 24.95 -2.80
CA GLU A 421 2.28 26.17 -2.10
C GLU A 421 3.33 26.67 -1.08
N ASN A 422 3.32 27.97 -0.77
CA ASN A 422 4.20 28.62 0.22
C ASN A 422 5.71 28.55 -0.07
N GLY A 423 6.11 28.66 -1.35
CA GLY A 423 7.52 28.74 -1.75
C GLY A 423 8.24 27.39 -1.80
N SER A 424 7.48 26.29 -1.80
CA SER A 424 7.98 24.92 -1.92
C SER A 424 7.80 24.38 -3.34
N GLU A 425 8.16 25.18 -4.35
CA GLU A 425 8.01 24.81 -5.77
C GLU A 425 8.56 23.39 -6.03
N PRO A 426 7.79 22.53 -6.73
CA PRO A 426 8.21 21.16 -6.99
C PRO A 426 9.53 21.11 -7.77
N LYS A 427 10.40 20.18 -7.38
CA LYS A 427 11.67 19.92 -8.08
C LYS A 427 11.61 18.67 -8.94
N GLY A 428 12.63 18.52 -9.79
CA GLY A 428 12.83 17.37 -10.66
C GLY A 428 12.36 17.63 -12.09
N ASN A 429 12.18 16.55 -12.86
CA ASN A 429 11.87 16.60 -14.29
C ASN A 429 10.61 15.78 -14.66
N ALA A 430 9.75 15.49 -13.68
CA ALA A 430 8.44 14.91 -13.94
C ALA A 430 7.54 15.87 -14.75
N THR A 431 6.33 15.42 -15.07
CA THR A 431 5.30 16.32 -15.61
C THR A 431 4.81 17.25 -14.50
N LEU A 432 5.39 18.44 -14.40
CA LEU A 432 5.01 19.48 -13.45
C LEU A 432 3.96 20.40 -14.09
N LEU A 433 2.77 20.51 -13.49
CA LEU A 433 1.68 21.35 -13.99
C LEU A 433 1.08 22.17 -12.85
N GLU A 434 0.72 23.42 -13.13
CA GLU A 434 0.05 24.31 -12.18
C GLU A 434 0.78 24.38 -10.83
N THR A 435 2.10 24.53 -10.84
CA THR A 435 2.90 24.56 -9.61
C THR A 435 2.68 25.84 -8.82
N GLY A 436 2.90 25.78 -7.50
CA GLY A 436 2.75 26.92 -6.60
C GLY A 436 1.29 27.25 -6.22
N GLN A 437 0.31 26.52 -6.78
CA GLN A 437 -1.11 26.70 -6.49
C GLN A 437 -1.85 25.37 -6.48
N ARG A 438 -2.90 25.24 -5.66
CA ARG A 438 -3.86 24.12 -5.76
C ARG A 438 -4.70 24.18 -7.03
N VAL A 439 -5.11 23.02 -7.52
CA VAL A 439 -6.01 22.85 -8.67
C VAL A 439 -7.32 22.18 -8.28
N GLU A 440 -8.35 22.37 -9.11
CA GLU A 440 -9.57 21.58 -9.08
C GLU A 440 -9.48 20.35 -10.01
N PRO A 441 -10.14 19.22 -9.67
CA PRO A 441 -10.87 18.98 -8.43
C PRO A 441 -9.95 18.94 -7.21
N ARG A 442 -10.45 19.39 -6.06
CA ARG A 442 -9.69 19.32 -4.79
C ARG A 442 -9.08 17.93 -4.54
N SER A 443 -9.87 16.88 -4.79
CA SER A 443 -9.42 15.48 -4.72
C SER A 443 -9.54 14.82 -6.09
N LEU A 444 -8.40 14.39 -6.63
CA LEU A 444 -8.33 13.57 -7.84
C LEU A 444 -8.94 12.20 -7.57
N PHE A 445 -8.61 11.59 -6.43
CA PHE A 445 -9.16 10.29 -6.06
C PHE A 445 -10.69 10.29 -6.05
N GLN A 446 -11.28 11.31 -5.41
CA GLN A 446 -12.74 11.41 -5.32
C GLN A 446 -13.38 11.67 -6.68
N ALA A 447 -12.77 12.51 -7.53
CA ALA A 447 -13.26 12.72 -8.89
C ALA A 447 -13.20 11.44 -9.74
N GLN A 448 -12.13 10.65 -9.61
CA GLN A 448 -12.03 9.34 -10.27
C GLN A 448 -13.09 8.36 -9.76
N LEU A 449 -13.36 8.35 -8.45
CA LEU A 449 -14.40 7.52 -7.84
C LEU A 449 -15.80 7.90 -8.36
N GLN A 450 -16.08 9.19 -8.48
CA GLN A 450 -17.32 9.71 -9.08
C GLN A 450 -17.45 9.35 -10.56
N ASN A 451 -16.36 9.37 -11.32
CA ASN A 451 -16.35 8.92 -12.72
C ASN A 451 -16.69 7.43 -12.87
N ARG A 452 -16.45 6.62 -11.84
CA ARG A 452 -16.92 5.23 -11.75
C ARG A 452 -18.36 5.08 -11.26
N GLY A 453 -19.08 6.20 -11.07
CA GLY A 453 -20.45 6.21 -10.57
C GLY A 453 -20.57 5.98 -9.06
N VAL A 454 -19.47 6.07 -8.31
CA VAL A 454 -19.48 5.92 -6.84
C VAL A 454 -19.41 7.31 -6.20
N TYR A 455 -20.52 7.72 -5.59
CA TYR A 455 -20.64 9.02 -4.93
C TYR A 455 -20.55 8.86 -3.42
N ARG A 456 -19.51 9.43 -2.81
CA ARG A 456 -19.36 9.54 -1.35
C ARG A 456 -19.41 11.00 -0.95
N TYR A 457 -20.22 11.34 0.04
CA TYR A 457 -20.13 12.65 0.67
C TYR A 457 -18.99 12.56 1.68
N ASP A 458 -17.88 13.24 1.38
CA ASP A 458 -16.91 13.57 2.42
C ASP A 458 -17.64 14.56 3.34
N GLY A 459 -18.00 14.11 4.54
CA GLY A 459 -18.60 15.00 5.53
C GLY A 459 -17.64 16.15 5.79
N GLU A 460 -18.04 17.37 5.44
CA GLU A 460 -17.45 18.58 6.00
C GLU A 460 -17.74 18.57 7.50
N GLU A 461 -16.79 18.12 8.31
CA GLU A 461 -16.74 18.57 9.70
C GLU A 461 -16.07 19.95 9.73
N SER A 462 -16.91 20.94 10.04
CA SER A 462 -16.61 22.34 10.31
C SER A 462 -15.58 22.56 11.41
#